data_AF-A0A1X7U177-F1
#
_entry.id   AF-A0A1X7U177-F1
#
_cell.length_a   1.000
_cell.length_b   1.000
_cell.length_c   1.000
_cell.angle_alpha   90.00
_cell.angle_beta   90.00
_cell.angle_gamma   90.00
#
_symmetry.space_group_name_H-M   'P 1'
#
loop_
_entity.id
_entity.type
_entity.pdbx_description
1 polymer ?
#
loop_
_entity_poly.entity_id
_entity_poly.type
_entity_poly.pdbx_seq_one_letter_code
_entity_poly.pdbx_strand_id
1 'polypeptide(L)'
;MEQTPTRITDQFSFVHALRLFPMVEDDADYNTNRLLECGHPIAEIKAVHTGANASSTSPDDAGGLDPVVKLSKSARVMLTSNLCVEMGLVNGAMGTVEAI
;
A
#
# COMPACT_ATOMS: atom_id res chain seq x y z
N MET A 1 -16.45 15.82 -15.47
CA MET A 1 -17.22 15.86 -14.21
C MET A 1 -16.20 16.01 -13.10
N GLU A 2 -16.03 17.22 -12.55
CA GLU A 2 -15.19 17.44 -11.37
C GLU A 2 -15.99 17.03 -10.14
N GLN A 3 -15.73 15.83 -9.62
CA GLN A 3 -16.41 15.28 -8.43
C GLN A 3 -15.64 15.50 -7.13
N THR A 4 -14.57 16.29 -7.13
CA THR A 4 -13.83 16.58 -5.90
C THR A 4 -14.52 17.72 -5.14
N PRO A 5 -15.20 17.46 -4.01
CA PRO A 5 -15.85 18.52 -3.24
C PRO A 5 -14.80 19.52 -2.76
N THR A 6 -14.96 20.78 -3.17
CA THR A 6 -14.02 21.89 -2.89
C THR A 6 -14.07 22.38 -1.44
N ARG A 7 -14.96 21.83 -0.60
CA ARG A 7 -15.06 22.21 0.81
C ARG A 7 -15.55 21.04 1.68
N ILE A 8 -14.62 20.40 2.38
CA ILE A 8 -14.89 19.32 3.33
C ILE A 8 -14.70 19.87 4.74
N THR A 9 -15.78 19.99 5.51
CA THR A 9 -15.77 20.58 6.86
C THR A 9 -15.33 19.61 7.96
N ASP A 10 -15.34 18.31 7.69
CA ASP A 10 -15.04 17.26 8.67
C ASP A 10 -13.84 16.38 8.27
N GLN A 11 -12.89 16.92 7.50
CA GLN A 11 -11.77 16.13 7.01
C GLN A 11 -10.90 15.57 8.15
N PHE A 12 -10.88 16.25 9.30
CA PHE A 12 -10.12 15.86 10.47
C PHE A 12 -10.64 14.58 11.14
N SER A 13 -11.94 14.29 11.09
CA SER A 13 -12.48 13.05 11.66
C SER A 13 -12.03 11.80 10.90
N PHE A 14 -11.60 11.97 9.65
CA PHE A 14 -11.13 10.90 8.76
C PHE A 14 -9.60 10.83 8.62
N VAL A 15 -8.85 11.38 9.58
CA VAL A 15 -7.37 11.37 9.51
C VAL A 15 -6.77 9.96 9.40
N HIS A 16 -7.44 8.95 9.97
CA HIS A 16 -7.05 7.54 9.93
C HIS A 16 -7.86 6.70 8.93
N ALA A 17 -8.76 7.30 8.14
CA ALA A 17 -9.50 6.57 7.12
C ALA A 17 -8.58 6.17 5.95
N LEU A 18 -8.98 5.14 5.20
CA LEU A 18 -8.38 4.86 3.89
C LEU A 18 -8.73 6.02 2.95
N ARG A 19 -7.73 6.59 2.27
CA ARG A 19 -7.95 7.64 1.27
C ARG A 19 -8.04 7.00 -0.12
N LEU A 20 -8.99 7.46 -0.92
CA LEU A 20 -9.17 7.01 -2.29
C LEU A 20 -8.79 8.14 -3.23
N PHE A 21 -7.98 7.79 -4.24
CA PHE A 21 -7.57 8.71 -5.28
C PHE A 21 -8.07 8.21 -6.63
N PRO A 22 -8.44 9.11 -7.56
CA PRO A 22 -8.81 8.70 -8.92
C PRO A 22 -7.62 8.17 -9.74
N MET A 23 -6.40 8.64 -9.44
CA MET A 23 -5.17 8.30 -10.14
C MET A 23 -4.26 7.47 -9.24
N VAL A 24 -3.55 6.52 -9.83
CA VAL A 24 -2.61 5.64 -9.11
C VAL A 24 -1.38 6.43 -8.65
N GLU A 25 -0.95 7.42 -9.42
CA GLU A 25 0.19 8.28 -9.08
C GLU A 25 -0.07 9.08 -7.80
N ASP A 26 -1.27 9.63 -7.65
CA ASP A 26 -1.68 10.39 -6.45
C ASP A 26 -1.72 9.48 -5.20
N ASP A 27 -2.17 8.22 -5.36
CA ASP A 27 -2.17 7.22 -4.29
C ASP A 27 -0.73 6.82 -3.89
N ALA A 28 0.14 6.58 -4.87
CA ALA A 28 1.53 6.21 -4.65
C ALA A 28 2.31 7.32 -3.90
N ASP A 29 2.10 8.58 -4.29
CA ASP A 29 2.70 9.74 -3.63
C ASP A 29 2.15 9.89 -2.20
N TYR A 30 0.84 9.73 -2.00
CA TYR A 30 0.24 9.77 -0.69
C TYR A 30 0.80 8.68 0.25
N ASN A 31 0.85 7.43 -0.24
CA ASN A 31 1.35 6.30 0.53
C ASN A 31 2.84 6.43 0.86
N THR A 32 3.65 6.95 -0.08
CA THR A 32 5.07 7.24 0.16
C THR A 32 5.26 8.30 1.25
N ASN A 33 4.50 9.40 1.19
CA ASN A 33 4.55 10.44 2.22
C ASN A 33 4.12 9.91 3.60
N ARG A 34 3.05 9.10 3.65
CA ARG A 34 2.60 8.47 4.91
C ARG A 34 3.63 7.49 5.48
N LEU A 35 4.36 6.78 4.63
CA LEU A 35 5.44 5.90 5.06
C LEU A 35 6.59 6.70 5.69
N LEU A 36 6.96 7.84 5.11
CA LEU A 36 7.97 8.75 5.67
C LEU A 36 7.53 9.35 7.01
N GLU A 37 6.25 9.69 7.14
CA GLU A 37 5.65 10.20 8.39
C GLU A 37 5.63 9.17 9.53
N CYS A 38 5.84 7.87 9.25
CA CYS A 38 5.94 6.85 10.30
C CYS A 38 7.11 7.10 11.25
N GLY A 39 8.15 7.85 10.83
CA GLY A 39 9.27 8.24 11.70
C GLY A 39 10.20 7.11 12.12
N HIS A 40 10.14 5.96 11.45
CA HIS A 40 11.01 4.81 11.68
C HIS A 40 11.85 4.51 10.41
N PRO A 41 12.97 3.76 10.51
CA PRO A 41 13.71 3.32 9.34
C PRO A 41 12.81 2.61 8.32
N ILE A 42 13.10 2.84 7.04
CA ILE A 42 12.39 2.19 5.94
C ILE A 42 13.24 1.02 5.45
N ALA A 43 12.65 -0.18 5.49
CA ALA A 43 13.23 -1.37 4.90
C ALA A 43 12.79 -1.49 3.43
N GLU A 44 13.76 -1.68 2.55
CA GLU A 44 13.50 -2.02 1.15
C GLU A 44 13.62 -3.54 0.95
N ILE A 45 12.50 -4.17 0.64
CA ILE A 45 12.41 -5.61 0.39
C ILE A 45 12.36 -5.81 -1.12
N LYS A 46 13.44 -6.34 -1.68
CA LYS A 46 13.57 -6.60 -3.12
C LYS A 46 13.00 -7.97 -3.46
N ALA A 47 12.22 -8.04 -4.53
CA ALA A 47 11.70 -9.29 -5.06
C ALA A 47 12.83 -10.20 -5.56
N VAL A 48 12.63 -11.51 -5.42
CA VAL A 48 13.49 -12.53 -6.00
C VAL A 48 12.78 -13.07 -7.24
N HIS A 49 13.32 -12.77 -8.42
CA HIS A 49 12.73 -13.17 -9.69
C HIS A 49 13.29 -14.51 -10.16
N THR A 50 12.40 -15.42 -10.59
CA THR A 50 12.78 -16.73 -11.13
C THR A 50 12.19 -16.90 -12.52
N GLY A 51 13.02 -17.27 -13.50
CA GLY A 51 12.61 -17.46 -14.90
C GLY A 51 12.96 -16.28 -15.81
N ALA A 52 12.91 -16.52 -17.13
CA ALA A 52 13.18 -15.48 -18.12
C ALA A 52 12.10 -14.38 -18.04
N ASN A 53 12.52 -13.12 -18.11
CA ASN A 53 11.65 -11.92 -18.10
C ASN A 53 10.84 -11.67 -16.81
N ALA A 54 11.01 -12.48 -15.76
CA ALA A 54 10.26 -12.32 -14.51
C ALA A 54 10.55 -11.01 -13.76
N SER A 55 11.71 -10.39 -13.98
CA SER A 55 12.06 -9.07 -13.43
C SER A 55 11.52 -7.89 -14.22
N SER A 56 11.04 -8.13 -15.45
CA SER A 56 10.46 -7.12 -16.34
C SER A 56 8.93 -7.19 -16.39
N THR A 57 8.33 -8.13 -15.67
CA THR A 57 6.88 -8.29 -15.55
C THR A 57 6.27 -7.06 -14.85
N SER A 58 5.08 -6.65 -15.29
CA SER A 58 4.36 -5.54 -14.68
C SER A 58 3.91 -5.90 -13.24
N PRO A 59 3.74 -4.93 -12.33
CA PRO A 59 3.19 -5.20 -11.00
C PRO A 59 1.81 -5.87 -11.06
N ASP A 60 0.96 -5.51 -12.02
CA ASP A 60 -0.37 -6.09 -12.20
C ASP A 60 -0.30 -7.60 -12.48
N ASP A 61 0.61 -8.01 -13.36
CA ASP A 61 0.85 -9.42 -13.66
C ASP A 61 1.57 -10.15 -12.50
N ALA A 62 2.15 -9.40 -11.57
CA ALA A 62 2.79 -9.90 -10.35
C ALA A 62 1.88 -9.85 -9.11
N GLY A 63 0.55 -9.75 -9.29
CA GLY A 63 -0.41 -9.71 -8.19
C GLY A 63 -0.44 -8.39 -7.44
N GLY A 64 -0.17 -7.29 -8.15
CA GLY A 64 -0.13 -5.93 -7.61
C GLY A 64 1.09 -5.65 -6.73
N LEU A 65 2.14 -6.47 -6.83
CA LEU A 65 3.37 -6.29 -6.06
C LEU A 65 4.45 -5.65 -6.90
N ASP A 66 4.96 -4.52 -6.43
CA ASP A 66 6.13 -3.88 -7.01
C ASP A 66 7.39 -4.74 -6.79
N PRO A 67 8.39 -4.64 -7.70
CA PRO A 67 9.68 -5.32 -7.55
C PRO A 67 10.43 -4.96 -6.25
N VAL A 68 10.09 -3.82 -5.63
CA VAL A 68 10.62 -3.37 -4.34
C VAL A 68 9.47 -2.88 -3.47
N VAL A 69 9.24 -3.56 -2.35
CA VAL A 69 8.27 -3.13 -1.33
C VAL A 69 9.01 -2.37 -0.24
N LYS A 70 8.50 -1.19 0.12
CA LYS A 70 9.04 -0.36 1.20
C LYS A 70 8.14 -0.46 2.42
N LEU A 71 8.70 -0.87 3.56
CA LEU A 71 7.97 -1.00 4.82
C LEU A 71 8.65 -0.21 5.94
N SER A 72 7.87 0.23 6.91
CA SER A 72 8.34 0.88 8.13
C SER A 72 7.47 0.44 9.30
N LYS A 73 8.02 0.43 10.52
CA LYS A 73 7.21 0.19 11.72
C LYS A 73 6.08 1.22 11.80
N SER A 74 4.89 0.78 12.21
CA SER A 74 3.65 1.55 12.25
C SER A 74 3.01 1.86 10.89
N ALA A 75 3.60 1.41 9.78
CA ALA A 75 2.98 1.55 8.47
C ALA A 75 1.69 0.72 8.40
N ARG A 76 0.63 1.30 7.82
CA ARG A 76 -0.60 0.57 7.51
C ARG A 76 -0.43 -0.14 6.18
N VAL A 77 -0.81 -1.41 6.14
CA VAL A 77 -0.64 -2.28 4.97
C VAL A 77 -1.93 -3.02 4.66
N MET A 78 -2.05 -3.48 3.42
CA MET A 78 -3.14 -4.33 2.95
C MET A 78 -2.56 -5.60 2.34
N LEU A 79 -3.15 -6.75 2.63
CA LEU A 79 -2.81 -7.98 1.92
C LEU A 79 -3.36 -7.92 0.49
N THR A 80 -2.53 -8.25 -0.50
CA THR A 80 -2.93 -8.32 -1.92
C THR A 80 -3.29 -9.73 -2.38
N SER A 81 -3.19 -10.73 -1.49
CA SER A 81 -3.47 -12.13 -1.78
C SER A 81 -4.11 -12.85 -0.60
N ASN A 82 -4.75 -13.99 -0.88
CA ASN A 82 -5.32 -14.85 0.14
C ASN A 82 -4.23 -15.77 0.71
N LEU A 83 -3.92 -15.61 2.00
CA LEU A 83 -2.95 -16.44 2.70
C LEU A 83 -3.62 -17.54 3.52
N CYS A 84 -4.68 -17.18 4.26
CA CYS A 84 -5.45 -18.11 5.07
C CYS A 84 -6.89 -17.61 5.23
N VAL A 85 -7.79 -18.14 4.39
CA VAL A 85 -9.20 -17.72 4.37
C VAL A 85 -9.89 -18.03 5.70
N GLU A 86 -9.59 -19.19 6.30
CA GLU A 86 -10.20 -19.63 7.56
C GLU A 86 -9.88 -18.69 8.74
N MET A 87 -8.69 -18.09 8.74
CA MET A 87 -8.26 -17.12 9.76
C MET A 87 -8.52 -15.66 9.37
N GLY A 88 -9.16 -15.42 8.22
CA GLY A 88 -9.44 -14.06 7.72
C GLY A 88 -8.24 -13.32 7.13
N LEU A 89 -7.12 -14.00 6.86
CA LEU A 89 -5.97 -13.44 6.14
C LEU A 89 -6.21 -13.50 4.63
N VAL A 90 -7.11 -12.63 4.18
CA VAL A 90 -7.60 -12.54 2.80
C VAL A 90 -7.12 -11.27 2.10
N ASN A 91 -7.19 -11.25 0.77
CA ASN A 91 -6.95 -10.03 0.00
C ASN A 91 -7.88 -8.90 0.48
N GLY A 92 -7.32 -7.72 0.72
CA GLY A 92 -8.01 -6.57 1.30
C GLY A 92 -7.92 -6.48 2.82
N ALA A 93 -7.41 -7.51 3.51
CA ALA A 93 -7.23 -7.46 4.95
C ALA A 93 -6.19 -6.39 5.32
N MET A 94 -6.56 -5.49 6.24
CA MET A 94 -5.73 -4.38 6.69
C MET A 94 -4.96 -4.74 7.96
N GLY A 95 -3.74 -4.21 8.09
CA GLY A 95 -2.93 -4.37 9.28
C GLY A 95 -1.96 -3.20 9.51
N THR A 96 -1.17 -3.33 10.56
CA THR A 96 -0.09 -2.40 10.91
C THR A 96 1.19 -3.17 11.16
N VAL A 97 2.30 -2.70 10.61
CA VAL A 97 3.62 -3.33 10.78
C VAL A 97 4.10 -3.10 12.21
N GLU A 98 4.23 -4.16 13.00
CA GLU A 98 4.72 -4.08 14.38
C GLU A 98 6.26 -4.10 14.47
N ALA A 99 6.90 -4.88 13.59
CA ALA A 99 8.35 -5.06 13.51
C ALA A 99 8.79 -5.45 12.09
N ILE A 100 10.06 -5.19 11.77
CA ILE A 100 10.75 -5.56 10.53
C ILE A 100 12.10 -6.18 10.90
#